data_AF-A0A3D4P3E3-F1
#
_entry.id   AF-A0A3D4P3E3-F1
#
_cell.length_a   1.000
_cell.length_b   1.000
_cell.length_c   1.000
_cell.angle_alpha   90.00
_cell.angle_beta   90.00
_cell.angle_gamma   90.00
#
_symmetry.space_group_name_H-M   'P 1'
#
loop_
_entity.id
_entity.type
_entity.pdbx_description
1 polymer ?
#
loop_
_entity_poly.entity_id
_entity_poly.type
_entity_poly.pdbx_seq_one_letter_code
_entity_poly.pdbx_strand_id
1 'polypeptide(L)'
;KFDADLKPLFTLDKLEFPLPIPGSGSKINILEMMSIYQFDPAGNICYGRNADYEIKVYSPEGKHIRTIQKEYDRVKVTQADIDEMLERIPNVAGGVNIKDMFSFPDVFPPFQFFLLDDQGGLYVRTFTKGKAKGEYEFDVFDAEGRFIAQFITRSDLRLWKAGKAYGIEETDEGYQVIKRYAVSTE
;
A
#
# COMPACT_ATOMS: atom_id res chain seq x y z
N LYS A 1 7.34 18.11 4.85
CA LYS A 1 8.82 18.17 4.91
C LYS A 1 9.22 19.25 5.90
N PHE A 2 10.23 19.01 6.72
CA PHE A 2 10.79 19.98 7.65
C PHE A 2 12.26 20.26 7.33
N ASP A 3 12.78 21.41 7.72
CA ASP A 3 14.22 21.67 7.70
C ASP A 3 14.92 21.04 8.92
N ALA A 4 16.24 21.26 9.03
CA ALA A 4 17.04 20.73 10.14
C ALA A 4 16.64 21.29 11.52
N ASP A 5 15.97 22.44 11.56
CA ASP A 5 15.44 23.06 12.78
C ASP A 5 13.99 22.62 13.08
N LEU A 6 13.47 21.64 12.33
CA LEU A 6 12.07 21.19 12.39
C LEU A 6 11.05 22.27 12.01
N LYS A 7 11.44 23.27 11.21
CA LYS A 7 10.48 24.24 10.64
C LYS A 7 9.81 23.64 9.41
N PRO A 8 8.48 23.80 9.27
CA PRO A 8 7.77 23.22 8.13
C PRO A 8 8.18 23.91 6.83
N LEU A 9 8.63 23.12 5.85
CA LEU A 9 8.92 23.58 4.49
C LEU A 9 7.69 23.53 3.59
N PHE A 10 6.99 22.39 3.59
CA PHE A 10 5.74 22.19 2.87
C PHE A 10 4.99 20.95 3.38
N THR A 11 3.69 20.90 3.05
CA THR A 11 2.79 19.77 3.31
C THR A 11 2.21 19.33 1.97
N LEU A 12 2.35 18.04 1.63
CA LEU A 12 1.76 17.49 0.40
C LEU A 12 0.27 17.18 0.55
N ASP A 13 -0.10 16.71 1.74
CA ASP A 13 -1.45 16.25 2.01
C ASP A 13 -1.79 16.33 3.50
N LYS A 14 -3.09 16.46 3.79
CA LYS A 14 -3.66 16.39 5.13
C LYS A 14 -4.99 15.64 5.04
N LEU A 15 -5.15 14.59 5.86
CA LEU A 15 -6.41 13.88 5.99
C LEU A 15 -7.04 14.22 7.34
N GLU A 16 -8.30 14.61 7.31
CA GLU A 16 -9.15 14.74 8.49
C GLU A 16 -10.14 13.59 8.47
N PHE A 17 -10.25 12.85 9.56
CA PHE A 17 -11.18 11.73 9.70
C PHE A 17 -11.81 11.76 11.09
N PRO A 18 -13.07 11.30 11.23
CA PRO A 18 -13.74 11.24 12.53
C PRO A 18 -13.04 10.22 13.41
N LEU A 19 -12.82 10.57 14.69
CA LEU A 19 -12.34 9.61 15.68
C LEU A 19 -13.51 8.68 16.07
N PRO A 20 -13.40 7.36 15.87
CA PRO A 20 -14.43 6.42 16.26
C PRO A 20 -14.32 6.21 17.77
N ILE A 21 -15.00 7.06 18.53
CA ILE A 21 -15.09 6.93 19.98
C ILE A 21 -16.18 5.90 20.29
N PRO A 22 -15.99 4.95 21.23
CA PRO A 22 -17.04 4.03 21.66
C PRO A 22 -18.36 4.77 21.95
N GLY A 23 -19.46 4.32 21.37
CA GLY A 23 -20.79 4.92 21.55
C GLY A 23 -21.10 6.15 20.69
N SER A 24 -20.14 6.69 19.93
CA SER A 24 -20.38 7.84 19.02
C SER A 24 -21.16 7.47 17.76
N GLY A 25 -21.26 6.17 17.43
CA GLY A 25 -21.80 5.69 16.16
C GLY A 25 -20.92 5.96 14.93
N SER A 26 -19.80 6.68 15.10
CA SER A 26 -18.86 6.96 14.02
C SER A 26 -18.01 5.73 13.72
N LYS A 27 -17.86 5.43 12.43
CA LYS A 27 -17.02 4.33 11.93
C LYS A 27 -15.91 4.86 11.05
N ILE A 28 -14.81 4.12 11.02
CA ILE A 28 -13.68 4.36 10.12
C ILE A 28 -13.71 3.33 9.00
N ASN A 29 -13.54 3.78 7.75
CA ASN A 29 -13.24 2.88 6.64
C ASN A 29 -11.77 2.48 6.69
N ILE A 30 -11.48 1.27 7.18
CA ILE A 30 -10.09 0.80 7.35
C ILE A 30 -9.36 0.61 6.01
N LEU A 31 -10.09 0.43 4.91
CA LEU A 31 -9.50 0.22 3.60
C LEU A 31 -9.17 1.53 2.87
N GLU A 32 -9.83 2.66 3.16
CA GLU A 32 -9.62 3.93 2.44
C GLU A 32 -8.76 4.96 3.20
N MET A 33 -8.05 4.53 4.24
CA MET A 33 -7.21 5.42 5.06
C MET A 33 -5.73 5.47 4.64
N MET A 34 -5.31 4.63 3.68
CA MET A 34 -3.88 4.43 3.45
C MET A 34 -3.32 5.57 2.60
N SER A 35 -2.46 6.37 3.23
CA SER A 35 -1.55 7.28 2.56
C SER A 35 -0.17 6.62 2.49
N ILE A 36 0.26 6.27 1.29
CA ILE A 36 1.56 5.63 1.06
C ILE A 36 2.49 6.62 0.37
N TYR A 37 3.74 6.65 0.81
CA TYR A 37 4.79 7.39 0.14
C TYR A 37 6.09 6.57 0.07
N GLN A 38 6.87 6.83 -0.97
CA GLN A 38 8.21 6.30 -1.19
C GLN A 38 9.08 7.42 -1.80
N PHE A 39 10.41 7.22 -1.77
CA PHE A 39 11.36 8.15 -2.40
C PHE A 39 12.10 7.42 -3.52
N ASP A 40 12.16 8.05 -4.69
CA ASP A 40 12.98 7.53 -5.80
C ASP A 40 14.47 7.88 -5.59
N PRO A 41 15.39 7.35 -6.43
CA PRO A 41 16.83 7.64 -6.31
C PRO A 41 17.21 9.12 -6.45
N ALA A 42 16.37 9.93 -7.09
CA ALA A 42 16.56 11.38 -7.22
C ALA A 42 16.00 12.16 -6.02
N GLY A 43 15.39 11.47 -5.05
CA GLY A 43 14.73 12.07 -3.88
C GLY A 43 13.35 12.65 -4.17
N ASN A 44 12.77 12.35 -5.34
CA ASN A 44 11.38 12.69 -5.61
C ASN A 44 10.47 11.85 -4.72
N ILE A 45 9.32 12.42 -4.39
CA ILE A 45 8.34 11.84 -3.47
C ILE A 45 7.23 11.21 -4.32
N CYS A 46 7.17 9.89 -4.35
CA CYS A 46 6.04 9.15 -4.90
C CYS A 46 5.01 9.01 -3.79
N TYR A 47 3.82 9.57 -3.98
CA TYR A 47 2.76 9.67 -2.98
C TYR A 47 1.42 9.26 -3.57
N GLY A 48 0.67 8.40 -2.88
CA GLY A 48 -0.66 7.99 -3.29
C GLY A 48 -1.56 7.77 -2.08
N ARG A 49 -2.82 8.20 -2.20
CA ARG A 49 -3.90 7.67 -1.37
C ARG A 49 -4.53 6.52 -2.12
N ASN A 50 -4.85 5.45 -1.42
CA ASN A 50 -5.46 4.30 -2.07
C ASN A 50 -6.95 4.47 -2.37
N ALA A 51 -7.53 5.67 -2.30
CA ALA A 51 -8.93 5.89 -2.70
C ALA A 51 -9.10 5.72 -4.22
N ASP A 52 -8.10 6.12 -4.99
CA ASP A 52 -8.06 6.04 -6.46
C ASP A 52 -6.69 5.51 -6.90
N TYR A 53 -6.59 5.00 -8.13
CA TYR A 53 -5.32 4.57 -8.70
C TYR A 53 -4.54 5.79 -9.20
N GLU A 54 -4.12 6.64 -8.27
CA GLU A 54 -3.30 7.82 -8.53
C GLU A 54 -2.06 7.81 -7.64
N ILE A 55 -0.90 7.67 -8.27
CA ILE A 55 0.39 7.81 -7.59
C ILE A 55 1.07 9.06 -8.17
N LYS A 56 1.09 10.11 -7.37
CA LYS A 56 1.63 11.43 -7.72
C LYS A 56 3.11 11.49 -7.37
N VAL A 57 3.91 12.00 -8.29
CA VAL A 57 5.34 12.20 -8.09
C VAL A 57 5.61 13.69 -7.91
N TYR A 58 6.26 14.04 -6.80
CA TYR A 58 6.64 15.42 -6.46
C TYR A 58 8.16 15.55 -6.40
N SER A 59 8.69 16.71 -6.76
CA SER A 59 10.10 17.03 -6.56
C SER A 59 10.45 17.09 -5.07
N PRO A 60 11.75 17.08 -4.69
CA PRO A 60 12.15 17.25 -3.30
C PRO A 60 11.66 18.56 -2.67
N GLU A 61 11.31 19.56 -3.47
CA GLU A 61 10.75 20.86 -3.09
C GLU A 61 9.21 20.85 -3.00
N GLY A 62 8.57 19.72 -3.29
CA GLY A 62 7.12 19.54 -3.22
C GLY A 62 6.36 19.97 -4.47
N LYS A 63 7.04 20.20 -5.60
CA LYS A 63 6.39 20.54 -6.87
C LYS A 63 5.90 19.26 -7.56
N HIS A 64 4.64 19.22 -7.99
CA HIS A 64 4.11 18.09 -8.75
C HIS A 64 4.86 17.96 -10.10
N ILE A 65 5.31 16.75 -10.41
CA ILE A 65 6.07 16.41 -11.63
C ILE A 65 5.18 15.64 -12.60
N ARG A 66 4.52 14.57 -12.12
CA ARG A 66 3.65 13.69 -12.91
C ARG A 66 2.69 12.90 -12.03
N THR A 67 1.69 12.28 -12.65
CA THR A 67 0.78 11.33 -12.00
C THR A 67 0.79 10.02 -12.78
N ILE A 68 0.98 8.91 -12.07
CA ILE A 68 0.91 7.55 -12.59
C ILE A 68 -0.51 7.03 -12.29
N GLN A 69 -1.19 6.59 -13.34
CA GLN A 69 -2.57 6.09 -13.28
C GLN A 69 -2.70 4.84 -14.13
N LYS A 70 -3.69 4.02 -13.80
CA LYS A 70 -4.04 2.81 -14.55
C LYS A 70 -5.54 2.60 -14.44
N GLU A 71 -6.18 2.20 -15.54
CA GLU A 71 -7.54 1.66 -15.46
C GLU A 71 -7.49 0.31 -14.70
N TYR A 72 -8.49 0.08 -13.86
CA TYR A 72 -8.53 -1.10 -13.01
C TYR A 72 -9.96 -1.61 -12.85
N ASP A 73 -10.08 -2.93 -12.72
CA ASP A 73 -11.34 -3.57 -12.39
C ASP A 73 -11.64 -3.44 -10.90
N ARG A 74 -12.87 -3.09 -10.58
CA ARG A 74 -13.33 -3.03 -9.20
C ARG A 74 -13.49 -4.43 -8.63
N VAL A 75 -12.72 -4.75 -7.59
CA VAL A 75 -12.83 -6.02 -6.87
C VAL A 75 -13.82 -5.84 -5.73
N LYS A 76 -14.86 -6.68 -5.65
CA LYS A 76 -15.82 -6.62 -4.54
C LYS A 76 -15.20 -7.11 -3.24
N VAL A 77 -15.52 -6.46 -2.13
CA VAL A 77 -15.20 -6.97 -0.80
C VAL A 77 -16.21 -8.06 -0.45
N THR A 78 -15.72 -9.23 -0.05
CA THR A 78 -16.57 -10.34 0.39
C THR A 78 -16.58 -10.44 1.92
N GLN A 79 -17.57 -11.16 2.47
CA GLN A 79 -17.60 -11.41 3.92
C GLN A 79 -16.33 -12.15 4.39
N ALA A 80 -15.82 -13.09 3.59
CA ALA A 80 -14.60 -13.81 3.92
C ALA A 80 -13.37 -12.88 4.02
N ASP A 81 -13.33 -11.83 3.19
CA ASP A 81 -12.28 -10.80 3.28
C ASP A 81 -12.38 -10.01 4.58
N ILE A 82 -13.60 -9.61 4.95
CA ILE A 82 -13.89 -8.89 6.19
C ILE A 82 -13.46 -9.74 7.39
N ASP A 83 -13.83 -11.02 7.39
CA ASP A 83 -13.49 -11.94 8.47
C ASP A 83 -11.96 -12.12 8.60
N GLU A 84 -11.25 -12.34 7.48
CA GLU A 84 -9.78 -12.43 7.45
C GLU A 84 -9.11 -11.15 7.99
N MET A 85 -9.62 -9.98 7.60
CA MET A 85 -9.10 -8.70 8.09
C MET A 85 -9.33 -8.54 9.59
N LEU A 86 -10.53 -8.87 10.08
CA LEU A 86 -10.88 -8.76 11.49
C LEU A 86 -10.12 -9.74 12.38
N GLU A 87 -9.74 -10.92 11.88
CA GLU A 87 -8.90 -11.90 12.58
C GLU A 87 -7.49 -11.36 12.85
N ARG A 88 -6.95 -10.55 11.94
CA ARG A 88 -5.60 -9.98 12.04
C ARG A 88 -5.52 -8.80 13.02
N ILE A 89 -6.65 -8.23 13.40
CA ILE A 89 -6.70 -7.09 14.32
C ILE A 89 -6.61 -7.63 15.76
N PRO A 90 -5.56 -7.26 16.52
CA PRO A 90 -5.40 -7.73 17.89
C PRO A 90 -6.54 -7.24 18.77
N ASN A 91 -7.01 -8.11 19.66
CA ASN A 91 -7.97 -7.71 20.68
C ASN A 91 -7.28 -6.72 21.64
N VAL A 92 -7.87 -5.54 21.83
CA VAL A 92 -7.31 -4.52 22.72
C VAL A 92 -7.69 -4.86 24.17
N ALA A 93 -6.73 -4.76 25.08
CA ALA A 93 -6.98 -4.92 26.51
C ALA A 93 -7.94 -3.82 27.03
N GLY A 94 -8.94 -4.21 27.84
CA GLY A 94 -9.89 -3.26 28.44
C GLY A 94 -11.35 -3.37 27.97
N GLY A 95 -11.72 -4.42 27.23
CA GLY A 95 -13.13 -4.73 26.91
C GLY A 95 -13.76 -3.88 25.80
N VAL A 96 -13.00 -3.00 25.16
CA VAL A 96 -13.46 -2.23 24.00
C VAL A 96 -13.29 -3.07 22.74
N ASN A 97 -14.42 -3.44 22.11
CA ASN A 97 -14.40 -4.10 20.81
C ASN A 97 -14.13 -3.07 19.70
N ILE A 98 -12.86 -2.83 19.39
CA ILE A 98 -12.47 -1.90 18.31
C ILE A 98 -12.95 -2.35 16.94
N LYS A 99 -13.33 -3.63 16.75
CA LYS A 99 -13.81 -4.14 15.47
C LYS A 99 -15.14 -3.51 15.06
N ASP A 100 -15.97 -3.13 16.04
CA ASP A 100 -17.26 -2.47 15.80
C ASP A 100 -17.11 -1.03 15.29
N MET A 101 -15.91 -0.47 15.42
CA MET A 101 -15.55 0.86 14.92
C MET A 101 -15.20 0.87 13.44
N PHE A 102 -15.05 -0.29 12.80
CA PHE A 102 -14.72 -0.36 11.38
C PHE A 102 -15.96 -0.44 10.52
N SER A 103 -15.85 0.19 9.35
CA SER A 103 -16.72 0.01 8.20
C SER A 103 -15.86 -0.52 7.04
N PHE A 104 -16.49 -1.29 6.18
CA PHE A 104 -15.87 -1.86 4.99
C PHE A 104 -16.63 -1.34 3.76
N PRO A 105 -15.92 -0.91 2.71
CA PRO A 105 -16.52 -0.50 1.45
C PRO A 105 -17.05 -1.72 0.69
N ASP A 106 -17.95 -1.50 -0.27
CA ASP A 106 -18.48 -2.57 -1.14
C ASP A 106 -17.42 -3.11 -2.12
N VAL A 107 -16.42 -2.29 -2.42
CA VAL A 107 -15.32 -2.60 -3.34
C VAL A 107 -13.98 -2.27 -2.69
N PHE A 108 -12.97 -3.08 -2.98
CA PHE A 108 -11.63 -2.79 -2.54
C PHE A 108 -11.10 -1.50 -3.18
N PRO A 109 -10.27 -0.74 -2.45
CA PRO A 109 -9.44 0.29 -3.06
C PRO A 109 -8.54 -0.32 -4.15
N PRO A 110 -8.10 0.46 -5.15
CA PRO A 110 -7.29 -0.03 -6.27
C PRO A 110 -5.98 -0.71 -5.88
N PHE A 111 -5.36 -0.28 -4.78
CA PHE A 111 -4.10 -0.86 -4.32
C PHE A 111 -3.97 -0.93 -2.79
N GLN A 112 -3.18 -1.88 -2.33
CA GLN A 112 -2.81 -2.08 -0.92
C GLN A 112 -1.65 -1.14 -0.53
N PHE A 113 -0.58 -1.17 -1.32
CA PHE A 113 0.61 -0.35 -1.17
C PHE A 113 1.42 -0.36 -2.47
N PHE A 114 2.48 0.45 -2.51
CA PHE A 114 3.46 0.40 -3.58
C PHE A 114 4.89 0.50 -3.03
N LEU A 115 5.85 -0.01 -3.81
CA LEU A 115 7.28 0.02 -3.55
C LEU A 115 8.01 0.59 -4.76
N LEU A 116 9.20 1.13 -4.54
CA LEU A 116 10.11 1.53 -5.61
C LEU A 116 11.34 0.62 -5.60
N ASP A 117 11.87 0.33 -6.79
CA ASP A 117 13.20 -0.24 -6.94
C ASP A 117 14.30 0.83 -6.97
N ASP A 118 15.56 0.37 -6.98
CA ASP A 118 16.73 1.25 -7.00
C ASP A 118 16.87 2.06 -8.30
N GLN A 119 16.05 1.78 -9.32
CA GLN A 119 16.03 2.51 -10.60
C GLN A 119 14.77 3.39 -10.74
N GLY A 120 13.90 3.42 -9.72
CA GLY A 120 12.65 4.17 -9.73
C GLY A 120 11.47 3.42 -10.37
N GLY A 121 11.63 2.14 -10.72
CA GLY A 121 10.53 1.28 -11.12
C GLY A 121 9.54 1.11 -9.97
N LEU A 122 8.25 1.20 -10.27
CA LEU A 122 7.16 1.20 -9.30
C LEU A 122 6.40 -0.12 -9.32
N TYR A 123 6.24 -0.73 -8.15
CA TYR A 123 5.58 -2.01 -7.96
C TYR A 123 4.37 -1.81 -7.06
N VAL A 124 3.17 -1.91 -7.62
CA VAL A 124 1.92 -1.62 -6.92
C VAL A 124 1.19 -2.92 -6.63
N ARG A 125 1.01 -3.25 -5.35
CA ARG A 125 0.23 -4.43 -4.94
C ARG A 125 -1.26 -4.13 -5.00
N THR A 126 -2.02 -4.91 -5.75
CA THR A 126 -3.48 -4.75 -5.88
C THR A 126 -4.25 -5.66 -4.91
N PHE A 127 -5.58 -5.58 -4.91
CA PHE A 127 -6.45 -6.53 -4.20
C PHE A 127 -6.86 -7.73 -5.07
N THR A 128 -6.37 -7.82 -6.30
CA THR A 128 -6.58 -9.00 -7.15
C THR A 128 -5.82 -10.19 -6.57
N LYS A 129 -6.57 -11.24 -6.19
CA LYS A 129 -6.01 -12.46 -5.61
C LYS A 129 -5.58 -13.46 -6.69
N GLY A 130 -4.49 -14.17 -6.41
CA GLY A 130 -4.02 -15.30 -7.22
C GLY A 130 -4.83 -16.58 -7.01
N LYS A 131 -4.30 -17.70 -7.54
CA LYS A 131 -4.95 -19.01 -7.42
C LYS A 131 -4.77 -19.62 -6.03
N ALA A 132 -3.63 -19.37 -5.39
CA ALA A 132 -3.36 -19.85 -4.04
C ALA A 132 -3.63 -18.77 -2.98
N LYS A 133 -3.93 -19.22 -1.75
CA LYS A 133 -4.10 -18.33 -0.60
C LYS A 133 -2.83 -17.48 -0.40
N GLY A 134 -3.02 -16.18 -0.16
CA GLY A 134 -1.92 -15.24 0.08
C GLY A 134 -1.23 -14.73 -1.19
N GLU A 135 -1.61 -15.20 -2.38
CA GLU A 135 -1.13 -14.66 -3.64
C GLU A 135 -1.88 -13.39 -4.02
N TYR A 136 -1.13 -12.34 -4.36
CA TYR A 136 -1.65 -11.07 -4.82
C TYR A 136 -0.92 -10.62 -6.08
N GLU A 137 -1.64 -9.89 -6.91
CA GLU A 137 -1.12 -9.26 -8.11
C GLU A 137 -0.33 -8.00 -7.79
N PHE A 138 0.72 -7.78 -8.58
CA PHE A 138 1.53 -6.58 -8.62
C PHE A 138 1.53 -6.02 -10.04
N ASP A 139 1.14 -4.76 -10.17
CA ASP A 139 1.37 -3.96 -11.37
C ASP A 139 2.78 -3.38 -11.33
N VAL A 140 3.47 -3.36 -12.47
CA VAL A 140 4.83 -2.85 -12.60
C VAL A 140 4.85 -1.70 -13.60
N PHE A 141 5.39 -0.57 -13.15
CA PHE A 141 5.65 0.59 -13.97
C PHE A 141 7.14 0.89 -14.01
N ASP A 142 7.62 1.39 -15.14
CA ASP A 142 8.99 1.90 -15.23
C ASP A 142 9.16 3.25 -14.52
N ALA A 143 10.39 3.76 -14.54
CA ALA A 143 10.75 5.03 -13.89
C ALA A 143 9.96 6.22 -14.46
N GLU A 144 9.57 6.18 -15.74
CA GLU A 144 8.73 7.20 -16.37
C GLU A 144 7.25 7.09 -15.96
N GLY A 145 6.85 5.97 -15.37
CA GLY A 145 5.47 5.69 -14.94
C GLY A 145 4.63 4.99 -16.00
N ARG A 146 5.24 4.36 -17.00
CA ARG A 146 4.55 3.54 -18.00
C ARG A 146 4.36 2.15 -17.45
N PHE A 147 3.16 1.59 -17.60
CA PHE A 147 2.88 0.20 -17.24
C PHE A 147 3.64 -0.74 -18.18
N ILE A 148 4.45 -1.64 -17.62
CA ILE A 148 5.32 -2.55 -18.40
C ILE A 148 5.02 -4.02 -18.17
N ALA A 149 4.51 -4.39 -16.99
CA ALA A 149 4.24 -5.79 -16.66
C ALA A 149 3.27 -5.92 -15.48
N GLN A 150 2.82 -7.15 -15.27
CA GLN A 150 2.06 -7.56 -14.10
C GLN A 150 2.45 -8.99 -13.72
N PHE A 151 2.52 -9.28 -12.42
CA PHE A 151 2.78 -10.64 -11.93
C PHE A 151 2.04 -10.93 -10.64
N ILE A 152 1.85 -12.21 -10.33
CA ILE A 152 1.23 -12.67 -9.09
C ILE A 152 2.30 -13.32 -8.21
N THR A 153 2.32 -12.97 -6.93
CA THR A 153 3.23 -13.60 -5.95
C THR A 153 2.57 -13.75 -4.59
N ARG A 154 2.97 -14.81 -3.86
CA ARG A 154 2.67 -14.95 -2.42
C ARG A 154 3.64 -14.16 -1.54
N SER A 155 4.75 -13.69 -2.12
CA SER A 155 5.77 -12.98 -1.37
C SER A 155 5.25 -11.63 -0.95
N ASP A 156 5.29 -11.37 0.35
CA ASP A 156 4.98 -10.07 0.90
C ASP A 156 6.19 -9.16 0.73
N LEU A 157 6.35 -8.60 -0.47
CA LEU A 157 7.47 -7.74 -0.85
C LEU A 157 7.52 -6.51 0.06
N ARG A 158 8.71 -6.20 0.59
CA ARG A 158 8.94 -5.12 1.56
C ARG A 158 9.98 -4.10 1.14
N LEU A 159 10.98 -4.52 0.35
CA LEU A 159 12.14 -3.70 0.04
C LEU A 159 12.75 -4.10 -1.29
N TRP A 160 13.16 -3.12 -2.08
CA TRP A 160 14.19 -3.29 -3.10
C TRP A 160 15.49 -2.67 -2.66
N LYS A 161 16.59 -3.39 -2.90
CA LYS A 161 17.92 -2.86 -2.65
C LYS A 161 18.98 -3.60 -3.46
N ALA A 162 19.91 -2.85 -4.04
CA ALA A 162 20.99 -3.36 -4.88
C ALA A 162 20.51 -4.34 -5.98
N GLY A 163 19.41 -4.00 -6.66
CA GLY A 163 18.82 -4.80 -7.74
C GLY A 163 18.20 -6.12 -7.27
N LYS A 164 17.81 -6.21 -5.99
CA LYS A 164 17.16 -7.38 -5.39
C LYS A 164 15.88 -6.97 -4.68
N ALA A 165 14.85 -7.80 -4.82
CA ALA A 165 13.64 -7.70 -4.04
C ALA A 165 13.73 -8.57 -2.79
N TYR A 166 13.20 -8.06 -1.69
CA TYR A 166 13.11 -8.76 -0.41
C TYR A 166 11.65 -8.83 0.01
N GLY A 167 11.18 -10.03 0.30
CA GLY A 167 9.82 -10.28 0.76
C GLY A 167 9.79 -11.26 1.93
N ILE A 168 8.69 -11.24 2.67
CA ILE A 168 8.42 -12.17 3.75
C ILE A 168 7.50 -13.26 3.22
N GLU A 169 7.82 -14.51 3.53
CA GLU A 169 6.95 -15.67 3.27
C GLU A 169 6.87 -16.55 4.50
N GLU A 170 5.78 -17.31 4.59
CA GLU A 170 5.60 -18.33 5.62
C GLU A 170 5.98 -19.70 5.06
N THR A 171 6.74 -20.49 5.82
CA THR A 171 7.03 -21.89 5.49
C THR A 171 5.83 -22.77 5.79
N ASP A 172 5.82 -24.00 5.29
CA ASP A 172 4.77 -24.98 5.60
C ASP A 172 4.69 -25.32 7.10
N GLU A 173 5.75 -25.03 7.86
CA GLU A 173 5.83 -25.19 9.32
C GLU A 173 5.39 -23.93 10.10
N GLY A 174 4.96 -22.86 9.40
CA GLY A 174 4.48 -21.62 10.00
C GLY A 174 5.57 -20.59 10.34
N TYR A 175 6.81 -20.79 9.91
CA TYR A 175 7.90 -19.83 10.17
C TYR A 175 7.95 -18.73 9.13
N GLN A 176 8.10 -17.48 9.56
CA GLN A 176 8.38 -16.38 8.66
C GLN A 176 9.84 -16.39 8.22
N VAL A 177 10.07 -16.38 6.91
CA VAL A 177 11.39 -16.31 6.28
C VAL A 177 11.48 -15.11 5.36
N ILE A 178 12.66 -14.50 5.32
CA ILE A 178 12.96 -13.46 4.32
C ILE A 178 13.48 -14.17 3.07
N LYS A 179 12.78 -13.97 1.95
CA LYS A 179 13.23 -14.41 0.64
C LYS A 179 13.79 -13.25 -0.15
N ARG A 180 14.86 -13.53 -0.88
CA ARG A 180 15.55 -12.59 -1.77
C ARG A 180 15.39 -13.04 -3.21
N TYR A 181 14.92 -12.16 -4.06
CA TYR A 181 14.69 -12.40 -5.47
C TYR A 181 15.63 -11.56 -6.33
N ALA A 182 16.17 -12.16 -7.39
CA ALA A 182 16.69 -11.40 -8.51
C ALA A 182 15.51 -10.95 -9.36
N VAL A 183 15.47 -9.68 -9.72
CA VAL A 183 14.42 -9.13 -10.58
C VAL A 183 15.07 -8.59 -11.83
N SER A 184 14.53 -8.99 -12.98
CA SER A 184 14.93 -8.51 -14.29
C SER A 184 13.66 -8.18 -15.06
N THR A 185 13.59 -6.97 -15.57
CA THR A 185 12.65 -6.55 -16.61
C THR A 185 13.42 -6.69 -17.92
N GLU A 186 13.07 -7.68 -18.75
CA GLU A 186 13.65 -7.82 -20.10
C GLU A 186 13.20 -6.69 -21.02
#